data_AF-A0A9D5TXB2-F1
#
_entry.id   AF-A0A9D5TXB2-F1
#
_cell.length_a   1.000
_cell.length_b   1.000
_cell.length_c   1.000
_cell.angle_alpha   90.00
_cell.angle_beta   90.00
_cell.angle_gamma   90.00
#
_symmetry.space_group_name_H-M   'P 1'
#
loop_
_entity.id
_entity.type
_entity.pdbx_description
1 polymer ?
#
loop_
_entity_poly.entity_id
_entity_poly.type
_entity_poly.pdbx_seq_one_letter_code
_entity_poly.pdbx_strand_id
1 'polypeptide(L)'
;MIAAFALILVCQLFGEVVSELFDLPVPGPVIGLVLLFVGLLIKRNPPKVLTDAADNLLIHFSLLFVPAGVGVVTQIDRLKGDWLPIAAALIISTLLAMVLTALLMSKLLPKAKPGESLEDGQ
;
A
#
# COMPACT_ATOMS: atom_id res chain seq x y z
N MET A 1 12.57 19.02 -2.85
CA MET A 1 12.66 17.55 -2.77
C MET A 1 12.95 17.05 -1.35
N ILE A 2 14.04 17.46 -0.68
CA ILE A 2 14.35 17.00 0.70
C ILE A 2 13.21 17.29 1.68
N ALA A 3 12.62 18.50 1.65
CA ALA A 3 11.50 18.84 2.51
C ALA A 3 10.26 17.94 2.32
N ALA A 4 10.03 17.43 1.10
CA ALA A 4 8.93 16.51 0.82
C ALA A 4 9.23 15.09 1.32
N PHE A 5 10.47 14.60 1.14
CA PHE A 5 10.92 13.36 1.77
C PHE A 5 10.83 13.43 3.30
N ALA A 6 11.31 14.53 3.89
CA ALA A 6 11.21 14.78 5.32
C ALA A 6 9.75 14.78 5.79
N LEU A 7 8.83 15.38 5.02
CA LEU A 7 7.41 15.36 5.34
C LEU A 7 6.84 13.93 5.35
N ILE A 8 7.17 13.12 4.34
CA ILE A 8 6.77 11.70 4.28
C ILE A 8 7.31 10.95 5.51
N LEU A 9 8.61 11.11 5.80
CA LEU A 9 9.26 10.44 6.93
C LEU A 9 8.76 10.92 8.30
N VAL A 10 8.38 12.19 8.44
CA VAL A 10 7.80 12.71 9.68
C VAL A 10 6.39 12.16 9.89
N CYS A 11 5.57 12.07 8.83
CA CYS A 11 4.25 11.44 8.93
C CYS A 11 4.39 9.95 9.29
N GLN A 12 5.33 9.26 8.65
CA GLN A 12 5.70 7.88 8.92
C GLN A 12 6.12 7.68 10.39
N LEU A 13 7.04 8.51 10.89
CA LEU A 13 7.54 8.45 12.27
C LEU A 13 6.43 8.75 13.27
N PHE A 14 5.56 9.73 12.97
CA PHE A 14 4.41 10.02 13.81
C PHE A 14 3.45 8.82 13.87
N GLY A 15 3.18 8.18 12.73
CA GLY A 15 2.38 6.96 12.68
C GLY A 15 3.00 5.83 13.51
N GLU A 16 4.32 5.68 13.47
CA GLU A 16 5.07 4.71 14.30
C GLU A 16 4.90 4.99 15.79
N VAL A 17 5.13 6.24 16.21
CA VAL A 17 4.96 6.66 17.61
C VAL A 17 3.52 6.42 18.08
N VAL A 18 2.52 6.71 17.24
CA VAL A 18 1.11 6.45 17.57
C VAL A 18 0.84 4.95 17.66
N SER A 19 1.35 4.15 16.73
CA SER A 19 1.18 2.69 16.75
C SER A 19 1.75 2.08 18.01
N GLU A 20 2.95 2.49 18.41
CA GLU A 20 3.68 1.95 19.55
C GLU A 20 3.09 2.45 20.88
N LEU A 21 2.73 3.74 20.97
CA LEU A 21 2.20 4.33 22.21
C LEU A 21 0.81 3.78 22.59
N PHE A 22 0.00 3.44 21.59
CA PHE A 22 -1.36 2.95 21.80
C PHE A 22 -1.50 1.43 21.55
N ASP A 23 -0.40 0.73 21.25
CA ASP A 23 -0.35 -0.71 20.95
C ASP A 23 -1.38 -1.15 19.88
N LEU A 24 -1.46 -0.38 18.79
CA LEU A 24 -2.41 -0.65 17.71
C LEU A 24 -1.99 -1.88 16.89
N PRO A 25 -2.95 -2.73 16.46
CA PRO A 25 -2.68 -3.89 15.60
C PRO A 25 -2.39 -3.51 14.13
N VAL A 26 -2.06 -2.24 13.87
CA VAL A 26 -1.85 -1.68 12.53
C VAL A 26 -0.44 -1.11 12.48
N PRO A 27 0.40 -1.46 11.49
CA PRO A 27 1.75 -0.91 11.40
C PRO A 27 1.75 0.62 11.35
N GLY A 28 2.65 1.24 12.10
CA GLY A 28 2.91 2.68 12.08
C GLY A 28 2.98 3.32 10.68
N PRO A 29 3.64 2.70 9.68
CA PRO A 29 3.63 3.22 8.31
C PRO A 29 2.26 3.48 7.71
N VAL A 30 1.30 2.58 7.96
CA VAL A 30 -0.05 2.69 7.43
C VAL A 30 -0.76 3.89 8.06
N ILE A 31 -0.58 4.08 9.36
CA ILE A 31 -1.13 5.24 10.10
C ILE A 31 -0.54 6.55 9.57
N GLY A 32 0.78 6.59 9.34
CA GLY A 32 1.45 7.75 8.75
C GLY A 32 0.94 8.08 7.35
N LEU A 33 0.65 7.07 6.53
CA LEU A 33 0.07 7.22 5.20
C LEU A 33 -1.36 7.79 5.26
N VAL A 34 -2.18 7.31 6.20
CA VAL A 34 -3.53 7.85 6.46
C VAL A 34 -3.45 9.31 6.91
N LEU A 35 -2.51 9.65 7.81
CA LEU A 35 -2.30 11.02 8.24
C LEU A 35 -1.92 11.94 7.07
N LEU A 36 -0.96 11.51 6.25
CA LEU A 36 -0.54 12.24 5.06
C LEU A 36 -1.73 12.44 4.10
N PHE A 37 -2.51 11.37 3.87
CA PHE A 37 -3.69 11.40 3.02
C PHE A 37 -4.75 12.40 3.52
N VAL A 38 -5.07 12.40 4.82
CA VAL A 38 -5.98 13.39 5.42
C VAL A 38 -5.46 14.81 5.25
N GLY A 39 -4.16 15.04 5.44
CA GLY A 39 -3.53 16.34 5.19
C GLY A 39 -3.68 16.79 3.73
N LEU A 40 -3.56 15.86 2.78
CA LEU A 40 -3.77 16.13 1.34
C LEU A 40 -5.24 16.46 1.02
N LEU A 41 -6.20 15.77 1.66
CA LEU A 41 -7.62 16.06 1.51
C LEU A 41 -7.94 17.51 1.94
N ILE A 42 -7.40 17.95 3.08
CA ILE A 42 -7.57 19.32 3.58
C ILE A 42 -6.94 20.34 2.63
N LYS A 43 -5.75 20.05 2.12
CA LYS A 43 -5.05 20.92 1.16
C LYS A 43 -5.69 20.94 -0.24
N ARG A 44 -6.53 19.95 -0.56
CA ARG A 44 -7.29 19.77 -1.82
C ARG A 44 -6.45 19.54 -3.08
N ASN A 45 -5.13 19.77 -3.06
CA ASN A 45 -4.23 19.46 -4.17
C ASN A 45 -2.84 19.00 -3.68
N PRO A 46 -2.35 17.81 -4.08
CA PRO A 46 -1.00 17.38 -3.76
C PRO A 46 0.04 18.32 -4.42
N PRO A 47 0.98 18.89 -3.65
CA PRO A 47 2.04 19.70 -4.24
C PRO A 47 2.94 18.82 -5.13
N LYS A 48 3.28 19.29 -6.33
CA LYS A 48 4.11 18.56 -7.31
C LYS A 48 5.41 18.00 -6.71
N VAL A 49 6.06 18.77 -5.84
CA VAL A 49 7.31 18.37 -5.14
C VAL A 49 7.12 17.15 -4.23
N LEU A 50 5.91 16.93 -3.70
CA LEU A 50 5.58 15.74 -2.90
C LEU A 50 5.36 14.52 -3.80
N THR A 51 4.66 14.71 -4.92
CA THR A 51 4.49 13.66 -5.94
C THR A 51 5.84 13.21 -6.48
N ASP A 52 6.69 14.15 -6.89
CA ASP A 52 8.04 13.84 -7.40
C ASP A 52 8.88 13.09 -6.35
N ALA A 53 8.76 13.43 -5.06
CA ALA A 53 9.47 12.73 -3.99
C ALA A 53 8.93 11.31 -3.77
N ALA A 54 7.61 11.13 -3.81
CA ALA A 54 6.98 9.80 -3.73
C ALA A 54 7.38 8.92 -4.92
N ASP A 55 7.36 9.44 -6.15
CA ASP A 55 7.76 8.71 -7.35
C ASP A 55 9.23 8.28 -7.29
N ASN A 56 10.12 9.16 -6.83
CA ASN A 56 11.53 8.81 -6.62
C ASN A 56 11.70 7.71 -5.56
N LEU A 57 10.90 7.73 -4.47
CA LEU A 57 10.92 6.66 -3.47
C LEU A 57 10.44 5.33 -4.06
N LEU A 58 9.39 5.37 -4.89
CA LEU A 58 8.83 4.19 -5.55
C LEU A 58 9.82 3.53 -6.52
N ILE A 59 10.60 4.32 -7.26
CA ILE A 59 11.66 3.80 -8.15
C ILE A 59 12.71 3.02 -7.35
N HIS A 60 13.01 3.45 -6.12
CA HIS A 60 14.00 2.80 -5.25
C HIS A 60 13.38 1.89 -4.19
N PHE A 61 12.08 1.59 -4.28
CA PHE A 61 11.33 0.85 -3.27
C PHE A 61 11.88 -0.57 -3.04
N SER A 62 12.45 -1.19 -4.08
CA SER A 62 13.15 -2.48 -3.99
C SER A 62 14.24 -2.50 -2.90
N LEU A 63 14.91 -1.36 -2.65
CA LEU A 63 15.91 -1.25 -1.59
C LEU A 63 15.27 -1.40 -0.19
N LEU A 64 14.05 -0.89 -0.02
CA LEU A 64 13.31 -0.99 1.25
C LEU A 64 12.81 -2.41 1.54
N PHE A 65 12.75 -3.27 0.52
CA PHE A 65 12.45 -4.70 0.70
C PHE A 65 13.66 -5.54 1.10
N VAL A 66 14.88 -5.04 0.94
CA VAL A 66 16.09 -5.80 1.33
C VAL A 66 16.08 -6.14 2.82
N PRO A 67 15.83 -5.21 3.77
CA PRO A 67 15.77 -5.54 5.20
C PRO A 67 14.66 -6.55 5.53
N ALA A 68 13.47 -6.38 4.93
CA ALA A 68 12.35 -7.29 5.13
C ALA A 68 12.69 -8.72 4.62
N GLY A 69 13.29 -8.81 3.43
CA GLY A 69 13.72 -10.09 2.85
C GLY A 69 14.80 -10.78 3.67
N VAL A 70 15.81 -10.05 4.13
CA VAL A 70 16.86 -10.60 5.00
C VAL A 70 16.25 -11.12 6.30
N GLY A 71 15.29 -10.40 6.89
CA GLY A 71 14.54 -10.83 8.06
C GLY A 71 13.87 -12.20 7.86
N VAL A 72 13.21 -12.41 6.71
CA VAL A 72 12.60 -13.70 6.35
C VAL A 72 13.65 -14.82 6.21
N VAL A 73 14.79 -14.53 5.56
CA VAL A 73 15.87 -15.52 5.36
C VAL A 73 16.47 -15.97 6.71
N THR A 74 16.45 -15.14 7.75
CA THR A 74 16.90 -15.58 9.10
C THR A 74 16.06 -16.71 9.68
N GLN A 75 14.81 -16.89 9.22
CA GLN A 75 13.89 -17.95 9.64
C GLN A 75 13.66 -18.99 8.54
N ILE A 76 14.63 -19.17 7.62
CA ILE A 76 14.47 -20.04 6.45
C ILE A 76 14.12 -21.49 6.80
N ASP A 77 14.60 -22.01 7.94
CA ASP A 77 14.33 -23.39 8.36
C ASP A 77 12.86 -23.60 8.74
N ARG A 78 12.23 -22.60 9.37
CA ARG A 78 10.78 -22.60 9.63
C ARG A 78 10.00 -22.51 8.33
N LEU A 79 10.46 -21.64 7.42
CA LEU A 79 9.84 -21.48 6.10
C LEU A 79 9.88 -22.78 5.29
N LYS A 80 10.96 -23.56 5.37
CA LYS A 80 11.07 -24.89 4.73
C LYS A 80 10.17 -25.94 5.37
N GLY A 81 9.90 -25.87 6.67
CA GLY A 81 8.97 -26.78 7.35
C GLY A 81 7.53 -26.56 6.90
N ASP A 82 7.13 -25.30 6.79
CA ASP A 82 5.74 -24.89 6.56
C ASP A 82 5.49 -24.33 5.15
N TRP A 83 6.38 -24.59 4.19
CA TRP A 83 6.32 -24.00 2.84
C TRP A 83 5.00 -24.29 2.12
N LEU A 84 4.43 -25.49 2.31
CA LEU A 84 3.20 -25.92 1.67
C LEU A 84 1.97 -25.19 2.24
N PRO A 85 1.74 -25.15 3.59
CA PRO A 85 0.73 -24.29 4.19
C PRO A 85 0.86 -22.81 3.77
N ILE A 86 2.08 -22.28 3.73
CA ILE A 86 2.32 -20.89 3.35
C ILE A 86 1.94 -20.64 1.88
N ALA A 87 2.41 -21.49 0.96
CA ALA A 87 2.07 -21.37 -0.46
C ALA A 87 0.55 -21.49 -0.68
N ALA A 88 -0.11 -22.44 -0.02
CA ALA A 88 -1.56 -22.61 -0.10
C ALA A 88 -2.28 -21.36 0.43
N ALA A 89 -1.88 -20.85 1.60
CA ALA A 89 -2.47 -19.65 2.19
C ALA A 89 -2.32 -18.44 1.24
N LEU A 90 -1.14 -18.23 0.65
CA LEU A 90 -0.89 -17.13 -0.29
C LEU A 90 -1.76 -17.23 -1.55
N ILE A 91 -1.75 -18.39 -2.23
CA ILE A 91 -2.49 -18.55 -3.48
C ILE A 91 -4.00 -18.49 -3.24
N ILE A 92 -4.50 -19.22 -2.24
CA ILE A 92 -5.94 -19.27 -1.96
C ILE A 92 -6.43 -17.91 -1.50
N SER A 93 -5.74 -17.24 -0.56
CA SER A 93 -6.17 -15.92 -0.08
C SER A 93 -6.14 -14.86 -1.18
N THR A 94 -5.13 -14.87 -2.05
CA THR A 94 -5.02 -13.91 -3.16
C THR A 94 -6.13 -14.12 -4.18
N LEU A 95 -6.38 -15.36 -4.61
CA LEU A 95 -7.48 -15.68 -5.52
C LEU A 95 -8.83 -15.32 -4.90
N LEU A 96 -9.02 -15.66 -3.63
CA LEU A 96 -10.26 -15.37 -2.91
C LEU A 96 -10.50 -13.86 -2.80
N ALA A 97 -9.49 -13.08 -2.42
CA ALA A 97 -9.57 -11.63 -2.34
C ALA A 97 -9.92 -11.00 -3.70
N MET A 98 -9.29 -11.47 -4.79
CA MET A 98 -9.62 -11.00 -6.15
C MET A 98 -11.05 -11.34 -6.55
N VAL A 99 -11.50 -12.57 -6.34
CA VAL A 99 -12.87 -13.01 -6.66
C VAL A 99 -13.89 -12.23 -5.84
N LEU A 100 -13.68 -12.09 -4.54
CA LEU A 100 -14.58 -11.33 -3.67
C LEU A 100 -14.65 -9.86 -4.07
N THR A 101 -13.50 -9.24 -4.37
CA THR A 101 -13.46 -7.85 -4.86
C THR A 101 -14.22 -7.70 -6.18
N ALA A 102 -14.00 -8.61 -7.13
CA ALA A 102 -14.67 -8.60 -8.42
C ALA A 102 -16.19 -8.80 -8.30
N LEU A 103 -16.63 -9.74 -7.45
CA LEU A 103 -18.05 -9.98 -7.18
C LEU A 103 -18.72 -8.79 -6.49
N LEU A 104 -18.02 -8.18 -5.51
CA LEU A 104 -18.54 -7.03 -4.77
C LEU A 104 -18.67 -5.82 -5.69
N MET A 105 -17.65 -5.52 -6.51
CA MET A 105 -17.74 -4.46 -7.52
C MET A 105 -18.85 -4.73 -8.53
N SER A 106 -18.98 -5.96 -9.03
CA SER A 106 -20.03 -6.33 -10.00
C SER A 106 -21.45 -6.17 -9.44
N LYS A 107 -21.63 -6.35 -8.12
CA LYS A 107 -22.93 -6.17 -7.45
C LYS A 107 -23.22 -4.73 -7.04
N LEU A 108 -22.21 -3.99 -6.56
CA LEU A 108 -22.39 -2.64 -6.01
C LEU A 108 -22.32 -1.56 -7.08
N LEU A 109 -21.55 -1.77 -8.15
CA LEU A 109 -21.50 -0.82 -9.25
C LEU A 109 -22.71 -1.03 -10.17
N PRO A 110 -23.41 0.03 -10.57
CA PRO A 110 -24.38 -0.05 -11.66
C PRO A 110 -23.72 -0.70 -12.87
N LYS A 111 -24.40 -1.67 -13.50
CA LYS A 111 -23.93 -2.24 -14.77
C LYS A 111 -23.59 -1.08 -15.71
N ALA A 112 -22.31 -0.94 -16.06
CA ALA A 112 -21.90 0.00 -17.09
C ALA A 112 -22.73 -0.29 -18.33
N LYS A 113 -23.43 0.75 -18.82
CA LYS A 113 -24.28 0.66 -20.00
C LYS A 113 -23.34 0.30 -21.17
N PRO A 114 -23.50 -0.86 -21.83
CA PRO A 114 -22.66 -1.19 -22.98
C PRO A 114 -23.07 -0.23 -24.11
N GLY A 115 -22.29 0.84 -24.34
CA GLY A 115 -22.61 1.77 -25.42
C GLY A 115 -22.10 3.21 -25.35
N GLU A 116 -21.20 3.60 -24.45
CA GLU A 116 -20.33 4.77 -24.75
C GLU A 116 -19.10 4.25 -25.48
N SER A 117 -19.35 3.96 -26.76
CA SER A 117 -18.35 3.80 -27.80
C SER A 117 -17.36 4.96 -27.71
N LEU A 118 -16.10 4.65 -27.96
CA LEU A 118 -15.05 5.60 -28.28
C LEU A 118 -15.41 6.32 -29.59
N GLU A 119 -16.34 7.27 -29.51
CA GLU A 119 -16.57 8.31 -30.51
C GLU A 119 -16.49 9.62 -29.75
N ASP A 120 -15.28 10.16 -29.67
CA ASP A 120 -14.97 11.55 -29.97
C ASP A 120 -13.52 11.84 -29.59
N GLY A 121 -12.69 12.07 -30.61
CA GLY A 121 -11.32 12.52 -30.43
C GLY A 121 -10.41 12.22 -31.62
N GLN A 122 -10.82 12.69 -32.81
CA GLN A 122 -9.87 13.11 -33.85
C GLN A 122 -8.89 14.15 -33.28
#